data_AF-A0A5B0EHP6-F1
#
_entry.id   AF-A0A5B0EHP6-F1
#
_cell.length_a   1.000
_cell.length_b   1.000
_cell.length_c   1.000
_cell.angle_alpha   90.00
_cell.angle_beta   90.00
_cell.angle_gamma   90.00
#
_symmetry.space_group_name_H-M   'P 1'
#
loop_
_entity.id
_entity.type
_entity.pdbx_description
1 polymer ?
#
loop_
_entity_poly.entity_id
_entity_poly.type
_entity_poly.pdbx_seq_one_letter_code
_entity_poly.pdbx_strand_id
1 'polypeptide(L)'
;MLVVSLGGSPSQRSRSGVLLERSQRWLQEQGVEVVSYQVRDFPAEDLLHARFDSPKVIDLLQQIENADGLLIATPVYKASFSGALKTVLDLLPERALAHKVVLPMATGGSIAHMLAVDYALKPVLSALKAQEMLHGIFAVDSQIAYGEGSVQAQLAPELEQRLNESLELFFSAMARRPKPIDPNLLNERLLSARWSI
;
A
#
# COMPACT_ATOMS: atom_id res chain seq x y z
N MET A 1 -7.27 -13.68 1.94
CA MET A 1 -6.49 -12.66 1.22
C MET A 1 -5.64 -11.94 2.24
N LEU A 2 -4.39 -11.64 1.91
CA LEU A 2 -3.47 -10.91 2.75
C LEU A 2 -3.18 -9.54 2.14
N VAL A 3 -3.31 -8.48 2.94
CA VAL A 3 -2.96 -7.12 2.56
C VAL A 3 -1.88 -6.59 3.50
N VAL A 4 -0.82 -6.05 2.92
CA VAL A 4 0.15 -5.25 3.67
C VAL A 4 -0.32 -3.80 3.68
N SER A 5 -0.32 -3.18 4.84
CA SER A 5 -0.58 -1.76 5.04
C SER A 5 0.72 -1.05 5.43
N LEU A 6 1.16 -0.07 4.64
CA LEU A 6 2.45 0.62 4.84
C LEU A 6 2.24 2.13 5.03
N GLY A 7 2.47 2.62 6.24
CA GLY A 7 2.40 4.04 6.58
C GLY A 7 3.74 4.76 6.50
N GLY A 8 3.80 5.76 5.63
CA GLY A 8 4.95 6.60 5.36
C GLY A 8 5.16 7.80 6.28
N SER A 9 4.36 7.99 7.34
CA SER A 9 4.51 9.18 8.18
C SER A 9 5.59 8.99 9.24
N PRO A 10 6.56 9.93 9.38
CA PRO A 10 7.51 9.90 10.48
C PRO A 10 6.90 10.37 11.82
N SER A 11 5.66 10.86 11.82
CA SER A 11 4.97 11.36 13.02
C SER A 11 4.24 10.24 13.76
N GLN A 12 4.18 10.31 15.10
CA GLN A 12 3.43 9.31 15.90
C GLN A 12 1.94 9.32 15.58
N ARG A 13 1.40 10.53 15.41
CA ARG A 13 0.03 10.77 15.00
C ARG A 13 0.06 11.36 13.59
N SER A 14 -0.62 10.72 12.65
CA SER A 14 -0.63 11.17 11.26
C SER A 14 -1.98 10.95 10.59
N ARG A 15 -2.35 11.87 9.70
CA ARG A 15 -3.57 11.78 8.90
C ARG A 15 -3.50 10.66 7.87
N SER A 16 -2.31 10.40 7.30
CA SER A 16 -2.11 9.21 6.45
C SER A 16 -2.29 7.91 7.24
N GLY A 17 -1.87 7.89 8.51
CA GLY A 17 -2.16 6.79 9.43
C GLY A 17 -3.65 6.59 9.69
N VAL A 18 -4.43 7.68 9.84
CA VAL A 18 -5.89 7.61 9.98
C VAL A 18 -6.54 6.99 8.73
N LEU A 19 -6.09 7.35 7.53
CA LEU A 19 -6.58 6.74 6.29
C LEU A 19 -6.30 5.22 6.28
N LEU A 20 -5.08 4.80 6.62
CA LEU A 20 -4.74 3.37 6.68
C LEU A 20 -5.54 2.62 7.73
N GLU A 21 -5.74 3.21 8.91
CA GLU A 21 -6.53 2.60 9.98
C GLU A 21 -7.99 2.40 9.52
N ARG A 22 -8.56 3.40 8.84
CA ARG A 22 -9.93 3.28 8.30
C ARG A 22 -10.03 2.22 7.21
N SER A 23 -9.06 2.19 6.29
CA SER A 23 -8.98 1.17 5.24
C SER A 23 -8.78 -0.24 5.80
N GLN A 24 -7.94 -0.38 6.82
CA GLN A 24 -7.69 -1.65 7.49
C GLN A 24 -8.98 -2.20 8.11
N ARG A 25 -9.72 -1.38 8.86
CA ARG A 25 -10.98 -1.81 9.48
C ARG A 25 -11.99 -2.25 8.44
N TRP A 26 -12.18 -1.46 7.37
CA TRP A 26 -13.06 -1.82 6.27
C TRP A 26 -12.69 -3.18 5.65
N LEU A 27 -11.40 -3.42 5.40
CA LEU A 27 -10.91 -4.69 4.84
C LEU A 27 -11.11 -5.87 5.81
N GLN A 28 -10.87 -5.66 7.10
CA GLN A 28 -11.08 -6.67 8.14
C GLN A 28 -12.55 -7.06 8.26
N GLU A 29 -13.48 -6.10 8.10
CA GLU A 29 -14.92 -6.36 8.03
C GLU A 29 -15.31 -7.22 6.81
N GLN A 30 -14.53 -7.16 5.72
CA GLN A 30 -14.65 -8.05 4.56
C GLN A 30 -13.90 -9.39 4.73
N GLY A 31 -13.36 -9.68 5.92
CA GLY A 31 -12.61 -10.92 6.19
C GLY A 31 -11.20 -10.97 5.58
N VAL A 32 -10.62 -9.83 5.23
CA VAL A 32 -9.24 -9.73 4.73
C VAL A 32 -8.27 -9.63 5.90
N GLU A 33 -7.20 -10.42 5.86
CA GLU A 33 -6.10 -10.29 6.81
C GLU A 33 -5.25 -9.07 6.44
N VAL A 34 -4.97 -8.21 7.41
CA VAL A 34 -4.18 -6.99 7.20
C VAL A 34 -3.00 -6.98 8.17
N VAL A 35 -1.80 -6.93 7.63
CA VAL A 35 -0.55 -6.77 8.40
C VAL A 35 -0.02 -5.36 8.17
N SER A 36 0.19 -4.61 9.26
CA SER A 36 0.49 -3.19 9.21
C SER A 36 1.92 -2.88 9.63
N TYR A 37 2.57 -2.03 8.85
CA TYR A 37 3.90 -1.49 9.09
C TYR A 37 3.88 0.03 8.98
N GLN A 38 4.58 0.69 9.90
CA GLN A 38 4.87 2.11 9.86
C GLN A 38 6.37 2.30 9.64
N VAL A 39 6.79 3.37 8.96
CA VAL A 39 8.23 3.71 8.81
C VAL A 39 8.97 3.82 10.16
N ARG A 40 8.24 4.07 11.24
CA ARG A 40 8.76 4.17 12.61
C ARG A 40 8.98 2.82 13.30
N ASP A 41 8.49 1.73 12.72
CA ASP A 41 8.67 0.37 13.26
C ASP A 41 10.07 -0.18 12.96
N PHE A 42 10.81 0.50 12.08
CA PHE A 42 12.18 0.16 11.69
C PHE A 42 13.17 1.05 12.45
N PRO A 43 14.32 0.50 12.88
CA PRO A 43 15.44 1.33 13.33
C PRO A 43 15.82 2.33 12.24
N ALA A 44 16.00 3.59 12.60
CA ALA A 44 16.22 4.66 11.63
C ALA A 44 17.54 4.46 10.86
N GLU A 45 18.56 3.95 11.53
CA GLU A 45 19.86 3.61 10.97
C GLU A 45 19.79 2.49 9.94
N ASP A 46 18.86 1.55 10.09
CA ASP A 46 18.70 0.45 9.13
C ASP A 46 18.13 0.98 7.81
N LEU A 47 17.17 1.89 7.90
CA LEU A 47 16.58 2.56 6.73
C LEU A 47 17.56 3.53 6.07
N LEU A 48 18.23 4.38 6.84
CA LEU A 48 19.12 5.41 6.32
C LEU A 48 20.41 4.84 5.72
N HIS A 49 20.91 3.71 6.23
CA HIS A 49 22.13 3.07 5.74
C HIS A 49 21.85 1.88 4.80
N ALA A 50 20.59 1.68 4.40
CA ALA A 50 20.15 0.59 3.53
C ALA A 50 20.60 -0.81 4.01
N ARG A 51 20.33 -1.14 5.28
CA ARG A 51 20.65 -2.47 5.86
C ARG A 51 19.61 -3.51 5.47
N PHE A 52 19.91 -4.26 4.41
CA PHE A 52 19.05 -5.35 3.91
C PHE A 52 18.93 -6.54 4.87
N ASP A 53 19.85 -6.68 5.83
CA ASP A 53 19.87 -7.73 6.86
C ASP A 53 19.08 -7.37 8.13
N SER A 54 18.47 -6.17 8.18
CA SER A 54 17.62 -5.78 9.31
C SER A 54 16.45 -6.74 9.50
N PRO A 55 16.22 -7.30 10.70
CA PRO A 55 15.14 -8.25 10.95
C PRO A 55 13.76 -7.72 10.57
N LYS A 56 13.51 -6.42 10.79
CA LYS A 56 12.23 -5.79 10.44
C LYS A 56 12.04 -5.62 8.94
N VAL A 57 13.13 -5.37 8.21
CA VAL A 57 13.12 -5.32 6.74
C VAL A 57 12.82 -6.70 6.19
N ILE A 58 13.51 -7.74 6.67
CA ILE A 58 13.29 -9.13 6.25
C ILE A 58 11.82 -9.55 6.49
N ASP A 59 11.27 -9.22 7.66
CA ASP A 59 9.86 -9.48 8.00
C ASP A 59 8.90 -8.78 7.03
N LEU A 60 9.11 -7.48 6.75
CA LEU A 60 8.31 -6.76 5.75
C LEU A 60 8.39 -7.41 4.36
N LEU A 61 9.59 -7.84 3.93
CA LEU A 61 9.78 -8.49 2.63
C LEU A 61 8.98 -9.79 2.52
N GLN A 62 8.97 -10.60 3.57
CA GLN A 62 8.19 -11.83 3.63
C GLN A 62 6.69 -11.56 3.59
N GLN A 63 6.21 -10.56 4.32
CA GLN A 63 4.80 -10.18 4.28
C GLN A 63 4.40 -9.66 2.91
N ILE A 64 5.24 -8.79 2.31
CA ILE A 64 4.99 -8.27 0.97
C ILE A 64 4.97 -9.43 -0.01
N GLU A 65 5.94 -10.35 0.00
CA GLU A 65 5.98 -11.50 -0.91
C GLU A 65 4.65 -12.28 -0.93
N ASN A 66 4.11 -12.59 0.26
CA ASN A 66 2.87 -13.33 0.44
C ASN A 66 1.59 -12.50 0.21
N ALA A 67 1.68 -11.18 0.12
CA ALA A 67 0.51 -10.32 0.01
C ALA A 67 -0.18 -10.37 -1.36
N ASP A 68 -1.51 -10.29 -1.32
CA ASP A 68 -2.41 -10.11 -2.46
C ASP A 68 -2.43 -8.64 -2.90
N GLY A 69 -2.33 -7.72 -1.95
CA GLY A 69 -2.34 -6.28 -2.20
C GLY A 69 -1.57 -5.43 -1.18
N LEU A 70 -1.35 -4.18 -1.53
CA LEU A 70 -0.67 -3.17 -0.71
C LEU A 70 -1.55 -1.92 -0.58
N LEU A 71 -1.84 -1.53 0.65
CA LEU A 71 -2.26 -0.18 1.00
C LEU A 71 -1.01 0.63 1.36
N ILE A 72 -0.83 1.81 0.76
CA ILE A 72 0.31 2.67 1.07
C ILE A 72 -0.15 4.11 1.26
N ALA A 73 0.19 4.73 2.39
CA ALA A 73 -0.22 6.12 2.68
C ALA A 73 0.93 6.98 3.21
N THR A 74 1.03 8.21 2.71
CA THR A 74 2.11 9.15 3.07
C THR A 74 1.62 10.58 3.23
N PRO A 75 2.17 11.37 4.17
CA PRO A 75 2.05 12.82 4.07
C PRO A 75 2.83 13.33 2.84
N VAL A 76 2.39 14.43 2.26
CA VAL A 76 3.15 15.15 1.23
C VAL A 76 4.12 16.12 1.89
N TYR A 77 5.41 15.92 1.66
CA TYR A 77 6.49 16.82 2.05
C TYR A 77 7.26 17.27 0.82
N LYS A 78 7.42 18.59 0.66
CA LYS A 78 8.15 19.22 -0.46
C LYS A 78 7.69 18.69 -1.83
N ALA A 79 6.37 18.70 -2.03
CA ALA A 79 5.69 18.26 -3.26
C ALA A 79 5.90 16.79 -3.65
N SER A 80 6.32 15.94 -2.71
CA SER A 80 6.50 14.50 -2.91
C SER A 80 5.98 13.71 -1.70
N PHE A 81 5.94 12.38 -1.81
CA PHE A 81 5.80 11.50 -0.65
C PHE A 81 6.99 11.67 0.30
N SER A 82 6.86 11.17 1.53
CA SER A 82 7.88 11.40 2.56
C SER A 82 9.20 10.69 2.21
N GLY A 83 10.33 11.33 2.55
CA GLY A 83 11.64 10.69 2.44
C GLY A 83 11.74 9.43 3.33
N ALA A 84 11.07 9.43 4.48
CA ALA A 84 11.01 8.27 5.38
C ALA A 84 10.32 7.06 4.72
N LEU A 85 9.28 7.28 3.90
CA LEU A 85 8.70 6.20 3.12
C LEU A 85 9.67 5.72 2.04
N LYS A 86 10.37 6.65 1.37
CA LYS A 86 11.33 6.32 0.32
C LYS A 86 12.44 5.39 0.82
N THR A 87 12.97 5.63 2.01
CA THR A 87 14.01 4.79 2.60
C THR A 87 13.57 3.35 2.84
N VAL A 88 12.28 3.12 3.12
CA VAL A 88 11.71 1.75 3.19
C VAL A 88 11.55 1.17 1.78
N LEU A 89 11.00 1.93 0.84
CA LEU A 89 10.77 1.47 -0.53
C LEU A 89 12.07 1.09 -1.26
N ASP A 90 13.18 1.75 -0.94
CA ASP A 90 14.50 1.48 -1.53
C ASP A 90 15.14 0.17 -1.08
N LEU A 91 14.61 -0.43 -0.01
CA LEU A 91 15.03 -1.74 0.48
C LEU A 91 14.25 -2.89 -0.16
N LEU A 92 13.19 -2.58 -0.92
CA LEU A 92 12.37 -3.59 -1.58
C LEU A 92 13.08 -4.14 -2.84
N PRO A 93 12.97 -5.44 -3.13
CA PRO A 93 13.41 -6.02 -4.40
C PRO A 93 12.78 -5.32 -5.61
N GLU A 94 13.48 -5.34 -6.74
CA GLU A 94 13.05 -4.66 -7.98
C GLU A 94 11.62 -4.99 -8.42
N ARG A 95 11.12 -6.19 -8.08
CA ARG A 95 9.80 -6.71 -8.48
C ARG A 95 8.87 -6.95 -7.30
N ALA A 96 9.11 -6.30 -6.15
CA ALA A 96 8.38 -6.55 -4.91
C ALA A 96 6.86 -6.42 -5.05
N LEU A 97 6.35 -5.59 -5.96
CA LEU A 97 4.93 -5.36 -6.18
C LEU A 97 4.37 -6.05 -7.42
N ALA A 98 5.15 -6.94 -8.05
CA ALA A 98 4.67 -7.73 -9.17
C ALA A 98 3.43 -8.56 -8.77
N HIS A 99 2.42 -8.52 -9.63
CA HIS A 99 1.11 -9.17 -9.42
C HIS A 99 0.28 -8.64 -8.25
N LYS A 100 0.73 -7.65 -7.47
CA LYS A 100 -0.03 -7.10 -6.33
C LYS A 100 -0.94 -5.97 -6.78
N VAL A 101 -2.13 -5.90 -6.18
CA VAL A 101 -3.01 -4.73 -6.31
C VAL A 101 -2.52 -3.66 -5.35
N VAL A 102 -2.39 -2.41 -5.81
CA VAL A 102 -1.85 -1.32 -4.99
C VAL A 102 -2.82 -0.14 -4.92
N LEU A 103 -3.16 0.30 -3.70
CA LEU A 103 -3.94 1.52 -3.45
C LEU A 103 -3.06 2.61 -2.80
N PRO A 104 -2.58 3.59 -3.59
CA PRO A 104 -1.79 4.70 -3.08
C PRO A 104 -2.68 5.79 -2.48
N MET A 105 -2.28 6.31 -1.33
CA MET A 105 -2.97 7.38 -0.61
C MET A 105 -1.98 8.45 -0.16
N ALA A 106 -2.40 9.71 -0.13
CA ALA A 106 -1.61 10.78 0.46
C ALA A 106 -2.45 11.83 1.17
N THR A 107 -1.83 12.51 2.12
CA THR A 107 -2.42 13.66 2.82
C THR A 107 -1.58 14.91 2.65
N GLY A 108 -2.19 16.09 2.62
CA GLY A 108 -1.45 17.34 2.56
C GLY A 108 -2.25 18.55 3.03
N GLY A 109 -1.54 19.59 3.47
CA GLY A 109 -2.17 20.82 3.98
C GLY A 109 -2.94 21.64 2.95
N SER A 110 -2.77 21.38 1.65
CA SER A 110 -3.45 22.08 0.56
C SER A 110 -3.65 21.16 -0.64
N ILE A 111 -4.73 21.41 -1.37
CA ILE A 111 -5.08 20.73 -2.62
C ILE A 111 -4.01 20.89 -3.72
N ALA A 112 -3.19 21.95 -3.63
CA ALA A 112 -2.11 22.23 -4.58
C ALA A 112 -1.07 21.09 -4.69
N HIS A 113 -1.02 20.21 -3.70
CA HIS A 113 -0.11 19.07 -3.66
C HIS A 113 -0.72 17.74 -4.15
N MET A 114 -1.99 17.74 -4.60
CA MET A 114 -2.69 16.51 -4.99
C MET A 114 -1.90 15.66 -5.99
N LEU A 115 -1.29 16.31 -6.98
CA LEU A 115 -0.53 15.67 -8.04
C LEU A 115 0.74 14.95 -7.56
N ALA A 116 1.17 15.13 -6.31
CA ALA A 116 2.28 14.38 -5.73
C ALA A 116 2.01 12.86 -5.70
N VAL A 117 0.74 12.44 -5.63
CA VAL A 117 0.39 11.02 -5.72
C VAL A 117 0.78 10.48 -7.09
N ASP A 118 0.32 11.12 -8.17
CA ASP A 118 0.48 10.62 -9.53
C ASP A 118 1.88 10.87 -10.12
N TYR A 119 2.53 11.98 -9.75
CA TYR A 119 3.82 12.38 -10.33
C TYR A 119 5.03 12.06 -9.46
N ALA A 120 4.84 11.65 -8.20
CA ALA A 120 5.95 11.25 -7.34
C ALA A 120 5.80 9.83 -6.80
N LEU A 121 4.70 9.50 -6.12
CA LEU A 121 4.54 8.18 -5.49
C LEU A 121 4.33 7.06 -6.53
N LYS A 122 3.38 7.23 -7.45
CA LYS A 122 3.05 6.22 -8.47
C LYS A 122 4.25 5.82 -9.34
N PRO A 123 5.15 6.73 -9.79
CA PRO A 123 6.36 6.34 -10.52
C PRO A 123 7.25 5.36 -9.76
N VAL A 124 7.43 5.54 -8.45
CA VAL A 124 8.25 4.63 -7.63
C VAL A 124 7.57 3.28 -7.47
N LEU A 125 6.25 3.25 -7.26
CA LEU A 125 5.48 1.99 -7.20
C LEU A 125 5.50 1.23 -8.52
N SER A 126 5.45 1.95 -9.65
CA SER A 126 5.60 1.38 -10.99
C SER A 126 7.00 0.79 -11.20
N ALA A 127 8.05 1.44 -10.70
CA ALA A 127 9.42 0.90 -10.75
C ALA A 127 9.53 -0.45 -10.01
N LEU A 128 8.78 -0.64 -8.92
CA LEU A 128 8.63 -1.88 -8.15
C LEU A 128 7.68 -2.91 -8.80
N LYS A 129 7.23 -2.65 -10.04
CA LYS A 129 6.34 -3.47 -10.88
C LYS A 129 4.91 -3.61 -10.34
N ALA A 130 4.36 -2.60 -9.68
CA ALA A 130 2.93 -2.53 -9.39
C ALA A 130 2.13 -2.41 -10.69
N GLN A 131 1.65 -3.55 -11.22
CA GLN A 131 0.93 -3.61 -12.50
C GLN A 131 -0.53 -3.18 -12.37
N GLU A 132 -1.19 -3.56 -11.28
CA GLU A 132 -2.58 -3.17 -10.99
C GLU A 132 -2.60 -2.12 -9.88
N MET A 133 -2.40 -0.87 -10.30
CA MET A 133 -2.38 0.28 -9.41
C MET A 133 -3.66 1.10 -9.56
N LEU A 134 -4.40 1.28 -8.47
CA LEU A 134 -5.64 2.05 -8.46
C LEU A 134 -5.41 3.56 -8.56
N HIS A 135 -6.49 4.29 -8.81
CA HIS A 135 -6.49 5.74 -8.65
C HIS A 135 -6.11 6.12 -7.22
N GLY A 136 -5.24 7.11 -7.10
CA GLY A 136 -4.73 7.50 -5.81
C GLY A 136 -5.73 8.37 -5.05
N ILE A 137 -5.79 8.21 -3.73
CA ILE A 137 -6.61 9.06 -2.88
C ILE A 137 -5.75 10.18 -2.33
N PHE A 138 -6.14 11.42 -2.58
CA PHE A 138 -5.60 12.57 -1.87
C PHE A 138 -6.64 13.11 -0.89
N ALA A 139 -6.19 13.35 0.35
CA ALA A 139 -6.98 14.00 1.40
C ALA A 139 -6.30 15.30 1.83
N VAL A 140 -7.06 16.40 1.79
CA VAL A 140 -6.61 17.65 2.41
C VAL A 140 -6.70 17.49 3.92
N ASP A 141 -5.74 18.03 4.66
CA ASP A 141 -5.68 17.90 6.12
C ASP A 141 -6.97 18.30 6.84
N SER A 142 -7.70 19.29 6.32
CA SER A 142 -9.00 19.74 6.86
C SER A 142 -10.12 18.71 6.75
N GLN A 143 -9.98 17.72 5.87
CA GLN A 143 -10.94 16.63 5.70
C GLN A 143 -10.76 15.52 6.74
N ILE A 144 -9.74 15.61 7.60
CA ILE A 144 -9.42 14.59 8.60
C ILE A 144 -9.32 15.26 9.97
N ALA A 145 -10.36 15.06 10.77
CA ALA A 145 -10.40 15.49 12.16
C ALA A 145 -9.90 14.35 13.05
N TYR A 146 -8.90 14.66 13.85
CA TYR A 146 -8.37 13.75 14.84
C TYR A 146 -9.41 13.48 15.95
N GLY A 147 -9.55 12.22 16.37
CA GLY A 147 -10.37 11.88 17.53
C GLY A 147 -9.70 12.24 18.86
N GLU A 148 -10.44 12.31 19.96
CA GLU A 148 -9.89 12.57 21.30
C GLU A 148 -10.20 11.40 22.25
N GLY A 149 -9.20 10.98 23.04
CA GLY A 149 -9.34 9.84 23.94
C GLY A 149 -9.68 8.55 23.20
N SER A 150 -10.84 7.95 23.51
CA SER A 150 -11.37 6.75 22.84
C SER A 150 -12.17 7.05 21.57
N VAL A 151 -12.39 8.32 21.23
CA VAL A 151 -13.14 8.72 20.04
C VAL A 151 -12.27 8.51 18.80
N GLN A 152 -12.83 7.87 17.78
CA GLN A 152 -12.14 7.66 16.51
C GLN A 152 -12.00 8.97 15.71
N ALA A 153 -10.99 9.02 14.84
CA ALA A 153 -10.85 10.11 13.89
C ALA A 153 -12.02 10.13 12.89
N GLN A 154 -12.47 11.34 12.54
CA GLN A 154 -13.57 11.58 11.62
C GLN A 154 -13.04 12.01 10.26
N LEU A 155 -13.67 11.50 9.20
CA LEU A 155 -13.40 11.90 7.83
C LEU A 155 -14.56 12.78 7.36
N ALA A 156 -14.27 13.78 6.52
CA ALA A 156 -15.32 14.49 5.80
C ALA A 156 -16.11 13.49 4.93
N PRO A 157 -17.44 13.65 4.78
CA PRO A 157 -18.28 12.69 4.05
C PRO A 157 -17.78 12.38 2.63
N GLU A 158 -17.29 13.39 1.90
CA GLU A 158 -16.80 13.23 0.52
C GLU A 158 -15.45 12.49 0.47
N LEU A 159 -14.66 12.55 1.54
CA LEU A 159 -13.44 11.74 1.65
C LEU A 159 -13.78 10.30 2.02
N GLU A 160 -14.72 10.09 2.93
CA GLU A 160 -15.17 8.75 3.34
C GLU A 160 -15.81 8.00 2.17
N GLN A 161 -16.66 8.67 1.38
CA GLN A 161 -17.25 8.07 0.17
C GLN A 161 -16.17 7.63 -0.83
N ARG A 162 -15.24 8.53 -1.19
CA ARG A 162 -14.15 8.20 -2.13
C ARG A 162 -13.25 7.07 -1.61
N LEU A 163 -13.01 7.02 -0.31
CA LEU A 163 -12.23 5.96 0.33
C LEU A 163 -12.94 4.61 0.17
N ASN A 164 -14.24 4.55 0.50
CA ASN A 164 -15.02 3.32 0.40
C ASN A 164 -15.11 2.82 -1.06
N GLU A 165 -15.41 3.70 -2.01
CA GLU A 165 -15.45 3.34 -3.44
C GLU A 165 -14.11 2.77 -3.92
N SER A 166 -12.99 3.36 -3.48
CA SER A 166 -11.66 2.88 -3.84
C SER A 166 -11.33 1.53 -3.17
N LEU A 167 -11.81 1.29 -1.95
CA LEU A 167 -11.61 0.03 -1.24
C LEU A 167 -12.44 -1.10 -1.83
N GLU A 168 -13.67 -0.82 -2.30
CA GLU A 168 -14.49 -1.77 -3.06
C GLU A 168 -13.80 -2.19 -4.36
N LEU A 169 -13.24 -1.23 -5.10
CA LEU A 169 -12.45 -1.51 -6.30
C LEU A 169 -11.18 -2.32 -5.96
N PHE A 170 -10.49 -1.97 -4.88
CA PHE A 170 -9.28 -2.65 -4.43
C PHE A 170 -9.56 -4.11 -4.06
N PHE A 171 -10.63 -4.35 -3.30
CA PHE A 171 -11.08 -5.68 -2.91
C PHE A 171 -11.47 -6.53 -4.13
N SER A 172 -12.25 -5.94 -5.05
CA SER A 172 -12.67 -6.61 -6.29
C SER A 172 -11.50 -6.91 -7.23
N ALA A 173 -10.49 -6.06 -7.27
CA ALA A 173 -9.24 -6.29 -8.00
C ALA A 173 -8.48 -7.49 -7.43
N MET A 174 -8.28 -7.54 -6.10
CA MET A 174 -7.57 -8.66 -5.45
C MET A 174 -8.28 -10.00 -5.69
N ALA A 175 -9.61 -10.02 -5.67
CA ALA A 175 -10.40 -11.22 -5.92
C ALA A 175 -10.26 -11.77 -7.36
N ARG A 176 -9.96 -10.91 -8.34
CA ARG A 176 -9.79 -11.27 -9.76
C ARG A 176 -8.35 -11.56 -10.14
N ARG A 177 -7.40 -11.37 -9.22
CA ARG A 177 -5.97 -11.55 -9.48
C ARG A 177 -5.70 -12.97 -10.00
N PRO A 178 -5.06 -13.12 -11.18
CA PRO A 178 -4.62 -14.42 -11.64
C PRO A 178 -3.56 -14.95 -10.66
N LYS A 179 -3.82 -16.13 -10.08
CA LYS A 179 -2.80 -16.82 -9.29
C LYS A 179 -1.71 -17.30 -10.25
N PRO A 180 -0.42 -17.17 -9.89
CA PRO A 180 0.66 -17.79 -10.66
C PRO A 180 0.30 -19.26 -10.89
N ILE A 181 0.27 -19.69 -12.15
CA ILE A 181 0.04 -21.09 -12.46
C ILE A 181 1.27 -21.85 -12.01
N ASP A 182 1.08 -22.92 -11.23
CA ASP A 182 2.16 -23.81 -10.84
C ASP A 182 2.91 -24.28 -12.11
N PRO A 183 4.23 -24.05 -12.22
CA PRO A 183 5.02 -24.48 -13.37
C PRO A 183 4.85 -25.97 -13.71
N ASN A 184 4.65 -26.82 -12.71
CA ASN A 184 4.44 -28.25 -12.91
C ASN A 184 3.08 -28.54 -13.56
N LEU A 185 2.05 -27.78 -13.18
CA LEU A 185 0.71 -27.89 -13.76
C LEU A 185 0.68 -27.40 -15.22
N LEU A 186 1.53 -26.43 -15.56
CA LEU A 186 1.71 -25.97 -16.94
C LEU A 186 2.43 -27.02 -17.80
N ASN A 187 3.47 -27.66 -17.25
CA ASN A 187 4.18 -28.76 -17.90
C ASN A 187 3.26 -29.97 -18.16
N GLU A 188 2.46 -30.39 -17.17
CA GLU A 188 1.50 -31.48 -17.35
C GLU A 188 0.45 -31.19 -18.43
N ARG A 189 -0.06 -29.95 -18.49
CA ARG A 189 -1.01 -29.53 -19.53
C ARG A 189 -0.40 -29.50 -20.91
N LEU A 190 0.87 -29.12 -21.06
CA LEU A 190 1.58 -29.16 -22.34
C LEU A 190 1.83 -30.61 -22.80
N LEU A 191 2.17 -31.51 -21.88
CA LEU A 191 2.41 -32.93 -22.16
C LEU A 191 1.12 -33.69 -22.48
N SER A 192 -0.01 -33.32 -21.86
CA SER A 192 -1.32 -33.95 -22.06
C SER A 192 -2.20 -33.25 -23.10
N ALA A 193 -1.78 -32.09 -23.61
CA ALA A 193 -2.49 -31.39 -24.66
C ALA A 193 -2.54 -32.28 -25.92
N ARG A 194 -3.75 -32.67 -26.30
CA ARG A 194 -4.00 -33.25 -27.62
C ARG A 194 -4.00 -32.11 -28.63
N TRP A 195 -2.84 -31.89 -29.24
CA TRP A 195 -2.70 -30.99 -30.37
C TRP A 195 -3.43 -31.63 -31.55
N SER A 196 -4.59 -31.11 -31.92
CA SER A 196 -5.14 -31.38 -33.25
C SER A 196 -4.27 -30.64 -34.26
N ILE A 197 -3.47 -31.40 -34.98
CA ILE A 197 -2.78 -30.96 -36.20
C ILE A 197 -3.80 -30.99 -37.34
#